data_AF-A0AAV9H8N8-F1
#
_entry.id   AF-A0AAV9H8N8-F1
#
_cell.length_a   1.000
_cell.length_b   1.000
_cell.length_c   1.000
_cell.angle_alpha   90.00
_cell.angle_beta   90.00
_cell.angle_gamma   90.00
#
_symmetry.space_group_name_H-M   'P 1'
#
loop_
_entity.id
_entity.type
_entity.pdbx_description
1 polymer ?
#
loop_
_entity_poly.entity_id
_entity_poly.type
_entity_poly.pdbx_seq_one_letter_code
_entity_poly.pdbx_strand_id
1 'polypeptide(L)'
;MAPTIQTATLNTSYPLYACDFDPQDANRLVVGGGGGATKSGVPNKISVLDASHLETLQLVSEVDLSRDEDSVTSLAVGPRRRNSIVLFTGINSSPAEIEKGKNEHFRVFAVDPSTKAKATPKITELSRTGLFSHTELDAYQRVLRISPAFPDKAQIGAVATGLAKKAEIAVFDVPSTGVAAPKPRGTLELPKEAVDLDIIPTADSEYQLVYCDNYEIHRITIGKKSIDGPHCAFTVPHDEIPRPSFRALRYLTPTFVLAAANVPQGGGVVLQGFRLPKAEDGKDAKARLAISKKLPKTVARATGMAVRNLSPPSAPTTKYGDAQFVIAVAGSDSSISLYKLDHEAVGNIELIANLNPITALPSVHPGPISGLAFSHFIPPKTPTMRVLHLKLASIGSIGNSCVVHALPLQRLPERTSAAARRAGPPRQPRYVLALKSHGPSPRGLFTALALVILLMAIIGQGLIEVQGLGPSIIGARRVVPNSWLAKHATPSGAAAGKHFLTDYLVGTKLANDKVVVLDVDDDAQEVRVDTHDEQLHGPAVEWNALPAEQQDAWKEKLKRAGHWGEQMGEAVFKGVLFGEIAGAVGNAVRQGL
;
A
#
# COMPACT_ATOMS: atom_id res chain seq x y z
N MET A 1 -17.60 -15.55 9.85
CA MET A 1 -17.99 -14.28 9.18
C MET A 1 -16.86 -13.27 9.38
N ALA A 2 -16.55 -12.42 8.40
CA ALA A 2 -15.57 -11.34 8.59
C ALA A 2 -16.12 -10.32 9.61
N PRO A 3 -15.28 -9.65 10.42
CA PRO A 3 -15.77 -8.64 11.34
C PRO A 3 -16.40 -7.49 10.57
N THR A 4 -17.65 -7.14 10.88
CA THR A 4 -18.38 -6.02 10.28
C THR A 4 -18.09 -4.73 11.04
N ILE A 5 -17.95 -3.61 10.33
CA ILE A 5 -17.84 -2.28 10.94
C ILE A 5 -19.25 -1.77 11.23
N GLN A 6 -19.61 -1.68 12.51
CA GLN A 6 -20.86 -1.07 12.92
C GLN A 6 -20.76 0.46 12.86
N THR A 7 -21.88 1.11 12.59
CA THR A 7 -21.94 2.55 12.35
C THR A 7 -23.12 3.14 13.09
N ALA A 8 -22.87 4.25 13.78
CA ALA A 8 -23.87 5.03 14.47
C ALA A 8 -23.85 6.47 13.94
N THR A 9 -25.02 7.06 13.68
CA THR A 9 -25.14 8.38 13.05
C THR A 9 -26.07 9.27 13.88
N LEU A 10 -25.74 10.56 13.97
CA LEU A 10 -26.56 11.58 14.58
C LEU A 10 -26.44 12.89 13.79
N ASN A 11 -27.57 13.55 13.55
CA ASN A 11 -27.61 14.87 12.94
C ASN A 11 -27.80 15.95 14.01
N THR A 12 -26.98 16.98 13.97
CA THR A 12 -27.04 18.15 14.84
C THR A 12 -27.89 19.26 14.22
N SER A 13 -28.30 20.24 15.03
CA SER A 13 -29.03 21.42 14.55
C SER A 13 -28.12 22.50 13.95
N TYR A 14 -26.82 22.23 13.81
CA TYR A 14 -25.78 23.19 13.45
C TYR A 14 -24.60 22.49 12.74
N PRO A 15 -23.85 23.19 11.87
CA PRO A 15 -22.67 22.64 11.20
C PRO A 15 -21.56 22.28 12.19
N LEU A 16 -20.86 21.17 11.93
CA LEU A 16 -19.77 20.69 12.78
C LEU A 16 -18.41 20.98 12.14
N TYR A 17 -17.46 21.51 12.93
CA TYR A 17 -16.09 21.81 12.48
C TYR A 17 -15.02 21.15 13.33
N ALA A 18 -15.32 20.78 14.58
CA ALA A 18 -14.36 20.12 15.44
C ALA A 18 -15.00 18.99 16.25
N CYS A 19 -14.23 17.92 16.46
CA CYS A 19 -14.63 16.80 17.31
C CYS A 19 -13.41 16.16 17.98
N ASP A 20 -13.58 15.66 19.21
CA ASP A 20 -12.56 14.89 19.91
C ASP A 20 -13.18 14.00 21.01
N PHE A 21 -12.51 12.90 21.35
CA PHE A 21 -12.95 11.96 22.39
C PHE A 21 -12.27 12.26 23.72
N ASP A 22 -13.00 12.02 24.82
CA ASP A 22 -12.42 12.05 26.16
C ASP A 22 -11.24 11.06 26.28
N PRO A 23 -10.03 11.51 26.70
CA PRO A 23 -8.88 10.65 26.94
C PRO A 23 -9.11 9.51 27.94
N GLN A 24 -10.05 9.69 28.87
CA GLN A 24 -10.35 8.75 29.94
C GLN A 24 -11.61 7.92 29.69
N ASP A 25 -12.42 8.29 28.69
CA ASP A 25 -13.66 7.58 28.35
C ASP A 25 -13.87 7.53 26.82
N ALA A 26 -13.53 6.38 26.23
CA ALA A 26 -13.63 6.14 24.79
C ALA A 26 -15.07 6.22 24.24
N ASN A 27 -16.09 6.33 25.10
CA ASN A 27 -17.50 6.45 24.73
C ASN A 27 -18.02 7.89 24.78
N ARG A 28 -17.21 8.85 25.22
CA ARG A 28 -17.62 10.27 25.32
C ARG A 28 -16.97 11.04 24.19
N LEU A 29 -17.80 11.45 23.23
CA LEU A 29 -17.42 12.25 22.08
C LEU A 29 -17.92 13.68 22.28
N VAL A 30 -17.08 14.67 22.02
CA VAL A 30 -17.48 16.08 22.05
C VAL A 30 -17.40 16.62 20.63
N VAL A 31 -18.43 17.35 20.21
CA VAL A 31 -18.49 18.00 18.89
C VAL A 31 -18.84 19.48 19.04
N GLY A 32 -18.28 20.31 18.17
CA GLY A 32 -18.50 21.76 18.20
C GLY A 32 -18.55 22.35 16.79
N GLY A 33 -19.29 23.45 16.67
CA GLY A 33 -19.38 24.23 15.45
C GLY A 33 -20.49 25.28 15.53
N GLY A 34 -21.02 25.70 14.37
CA GLY A 34 -22.06 26.72 14.31
C GLY A 34 -22.15 27.48 13.00
N GLY A 35 -22.99 28.51 12.99
CA GLY A 35 -23.16 29.45 11.86
C GLY A 35 -22.22 30.66 11.88
N GLY A 36 -21.39 30.79 12.91
CA GLY A 36 -20.53 31.96 13.14
C GLY A 36 -21.32 33.18 13.60
N ALA A 37 -20.69 34.36 13.54
CA ALA A 37 -21.29 35.64 13.93
C ALA A 37 -22.27 36.20 12.86
N THR A 38 -22.86 35.33 12.04
CA THR A 38 -23.71 35.71 10.91
C THR A 38 -25.18 35.77 11.31
N LYS A 39 -25.97 36.65 10.67
CA LYS A 39 -27.43 36.73 10.86
C LYS A 39 -28.19 35.58 10.16
N SER A 40 -27.58 34.41 10.04
CA SER A 40 -28.15 33.22 9.38
C SER A 40 -29.22 32.51 10.22
N GLY A 41 -29.27 32.79 11.53
CA GLY A 41 -30.18 32.12 12.47
C GLY A 41 -29.67 30.75 12.94
N VAL A 42 -28.55 30.26 12.41
CA VAL A 42 -27.92 29.00 12.81
C VAL A 42 -27.16 29.21 14.13
N PRO A 43 -27.43 28.43 15.20
CA PRO A 43 -26.78 28.61 16.49
C PRO A 43 -25.33 28.10 16.50
N ASN A 44 -24.50 28.69 17.36
CA ASN A 44 -23.17 28.21 17.70
C ASN A 44 -23.29 27.32 18.95
N LYS A 45 -22.74 26.10 18.93
CA LYS A 45 -22.96 25.14 20.02
C LYS A 45 -21.79 24.19 20.26
N ILE A 46 -21.72 23.66 21.48
CA ILE A 46 -20.91 22.49 21.86
C ILE A 46 -21.85 21.40 22.36
N SER A 47 -21.69 20.19 21.83
CA SER A 47 -22.48 19.01 22.20
C SER A 47 -21.59 17.88 22.70
N VAL A 48 -22.07 17.17 23.72
CA VAL A 48 -21.49 15.93 24.25
C VAL A 48 -22.38 14.77 23.83
N LEU A 49 -21.78 13.78 23.16
CA LEU A 49 -22.44 12.61 22.62
C LEU A 49 -21.98 11.34 23.36
N ASP A 50 -22.91 10.43 23.60
CA ASP A 50 -22.64 9.08 24.06
C ASP A 50 -22.53 8.15 22.84
N ALA A 51 -21.35 7.56 22.69
CA ALA A 51 -21.04 6.59 21.65
C ALA A 51 -20.91 5.16 22.20
N SER A 52 -21.36 4.87 23.43
CA SER A 52 -21.24 3.55 24.08
C SER A 52 -21.90 2.43 23.29
N HIS A 53 -23.03 2.70 22.64
CA HIS A 53 -23.72 1.79 21.74
C HIS A 53 -23.12 1.83 20.33
N LEU A 54 -23.05 0.67 19.67
CA LEU A 54 -22.31 0.53 18.41
C LEU A 54 -23.10 1.02 17.17
N GLU A 55 -24.42 1.17 17.30
CA GLU A 55 -25.33 1.51 16.19
C GLU A 55 -26.14 2.80 16.45
N THR A 56 -26.06 3.36 17.66
CA THR A 56 -26.81 4.57 18.04
C THR A 56 -25.92 5.56 18.77
N LEU A 57 -25.97 6.83 18.36
CA LEU A 57 -25.37 7.95 19.07
C LEU A 57 -26.46 8.71 19.82
N GLN A 58 -26.17 9.13 21.06
CA GLN A 58 -27.12 9.87 21.88
C GLN A 58 -26.56 11.23 22.27
N LEU A 59 -27.36 12.28 22.15
CA LEU A 59 -27.03 13.60 22.69
C LEU A 59 -27.19 13.57 24.22
N VAL A 60 -26.11 13.86 24.95
CA VAL A 60 -26.07 13.82 26.42
C VAL A 60 -26.27 15.21 27.01
N SER A 61 -25.60 16.20 26.43
CA SER A 61 -25.62 17.58 26.88
C SER A 61 -25.26 18.50 25.73
N GLU A 62 -25.78 19.71 25.76
CA GLU A 62 -25.50 20.75 24.77
C GLU A 62 -25.44 22.11 25.46
N VAL A 63 -24.68 23.06 24.90
CA VAL A 63 -24.70 24.46 25.32
C VAL A 63 -24.74 25.37 24.10
N ASP A 64 -25.63 26.36 24.17
CA ASP A 64 -25.67 27.47 23.23
C ASP A 64 -24.54 28.47 23.54
N LEU A 65 -23.78 28.81 22.52
CA LEU A 65 -22.78 29.87 22.55
C LEU A 65 -23.40 31.18 22.03
N SER A 66 -22.68 32.29 22.22
CA SER A 66 -23.14 33.58 21.69
C SER A 66 -23.33 33.53 20.18
N ARG A 67 -24.38 34.21 19.71
CA ARG A 67 -24.66 34.40 18.28
C ARG A 67 -23.87 35.55 17.67
N ASP A 68 -23.32 36.43 18.51
CA ASP A 68 -22.53 37.57 18.08
C ASP A 68 -21.04 37.21 17.91
N GLU A 69 -20.66 36.02 18.36
CA GLU A 69 -19.30 35.49 18.30
C GLU A 69 -19.18 34.42 17.21
N ASP A 70 -17.96 34.04 16.88
CA ASP A 70 -17.73 33.02 15.86
C ASP A 70 -18.11 31.62 16.35
N SER A 71 -18.11 30.66 15.43
CA SER A 71 -18.34 29.25 15.71
C SER A 71 -17.09 28.56 16.29
N VAL A 72 -17.27 27.37 16.84
CA VAL A 72 -16.14 26.53 17.26
C VAL A 72 -15.38 26.07 16.02
N THR A 73 -14.11 26.45 15.89
CA THR A 73 -13.26 26.11 14.73
C THR A 73 -12.27 24.99 15.03
N SER A 74 -11.86 24.85 16.29
CA SER A 74 -10.99 23.78 16.76
C SER A 74 -11.35 23.38 18.19
N LEU A 75 -11.13 22.11 18.55
CA LEU A 75 -11.52 21.53 19.83
C LEU A 75 -10.53 20.43 20.22
N ALA A 76 -10.19 20.36 21.52
CA ALA A 76 -9.50 19.23 22.11
C ALA A 76 -10.06 18.95 23.51
N VAL A 77 -10.20 17.67 23.85
CA VAL A 77 -10.62 17.25 25.19
C VAL A 77 -9.38 17.00 26.05
N GLY A 78 -9.25 17.78 27.12
CA GLY A 78 -8.14 17.69 28.06
C GLY A 78 -8.33 16.64 29.15
N PRO A 79 -7.42 16.61 30.13
CA PRO A 79 -7.54 15.73 31.28
C PRO A 79 -8.80 16.08 32.10
N ARG A 80 -9.42 15.06 32.70
CA ARG A 80 -10.54 15.31 33.62
C ARG A 80 -10.06 16.03 34.87
N ARG A 81 -10.88 16.96 35.33
CA ARG A 81 -10.70 17.65 36.60
C ARG A 81 -11.72 17.12 37.60
N ARG A 82 -11.26 16.38 38.62
CA ARG A 82 -12.15 15.57 39.47
C ARG A 82 -12.98 14.64 38.57
N ASN A 83 -14.27 14.90 38.41
CA ASN A 83 -15.15 14.13 37.52
C ASN A 83 -15.60 14.93 36.28
N SER A 84 -15.17 16.19 36.13
CA SER A 84 -15.58 17.05 35.02
C SER A 84 -14.63 16.92 33.84
N ILE A 85 -15.18 16.88 32.63
CA ILE A 85 -14.39 16.88 31.40
C ILE A 85 -13.99 18.33 31.10
N VAL A 86 -12.73 18.59 30.78
CA VAL A 86 -12.25 19.93 30.42
C VAL A 86 -12.12 20.00 28.90
N LEU A 87 -12.74 21.01 28.30
CA LEU A 87 -12.72 21.25 26.86
C LEU A 87 -11.90 22.50 26.58
N PHE A 88 -11.03 22.44 25.58
CA PHE A 88 -10.30 23.58 25.05
C PHE A 88 -10.80 23.83 23.63
N THR A 89 -11.12 25.07 23.30
CA THR A 89 -11.79 25.40 22.02
C THR A 89 -11.28 26.71 21.44
N GLY A 90 -11.22 26.78 20.12
CA GLY A 90 -11.02 28.02 19.37
C GLY A 90 -12.34 28.61 18.91
N ILE A 91 -12.70 29.78 19.45
CA ILE A 91 -13.93 30.51 19.17
C ILE A 91 -13.60 32.01 19.20
N ASN A 92 -13.43 32.62 18.03
CA ASN A 92 -13.14 34.04 17.90
C ASN A 92 -14.18 34.92 18.61
N SER A 93 -13.74 36.06 19.13
CA SER A 93 -14.63 37.09 19.68
C SER A 93 -15.51 37.69 18.57
N SER A 94 -16.46 38.55 18.94
CA SER A 94 -17.28 39.23 17.93
C SER A 94 -16.42 40.09 16.99
N PRO A 95 -16.82 40.30 15.73
CA PRO A 95 -16.12 41.18 14.81
C PRO A 95 -15.84 42.57 15.40
N ALA A 96 -16.80 43.12 16.16
CA ALA A 96 -16.67 44.41 16.82
C ALA A 96 -15.60 44.45 17.92
N GLU A 97 -15.36 43.35 18.64
CA GLU A 97 -14.26 43.26 19.62
C GLU A 97 -12.92 43.04 18.94
N ILE A 98 -12.89 42.26 17.85
CA ILE A 98 -11.69 42.02 17.03
C ILE A 98 -11.20 43.33 16.40
N GLU A 99 -12.10 44.18 15.90
CA GLU A 99 -11.76 45.52 15.38
C GLU A 99 -11.15 46.44 16.45
N LYS A 100 -11.50 46.24 17.72
CA LYS A 100 -10.88 46.94 18.86
C LYS A 100 -9.55 46.32 19.29
N GLY A 101 -9.04 45.32 18.55
CA GLY A 101 -7.81 44.61 18.87
C GLY A 101 -7.96 43.59 20.00
N LYS A 102 -9.19 43.19 20.36
CA LYS A 102 -9.44 42.22 21.43
C LYS A 102 -10.04 40.93 20.86
N ASN A 103 -9.25 39.86 20.86
CA ASN A 103 -9.74 38.54 20.47
C ASN A 103 -9.41 37.46 21.53
N GLU A 104 -10.34 37.23 22.45
CA GLU A 104 -10.30 36.16 23.46
C GLU A 104 -10.72 34.81 22.86
N HIS A 105 -10.03 34.42 21.78
CA HIS A 105 -10.40 33.28 20.94
C HIS A 105 -10.26 31.93 21.64
N PHE A 106 -9.37 31.81 22.63
CA PHE A 106 -9.10 30.54 23.30
C PHE A 106 -9.98 30.39 24.52
N ARG A 107 -10.92 29.45 24.46
CA ARG A 107 -11.93 29.25 25.50
C ARG A 107 -11.82 27.89 26.14
N VAL A 108 -12.13 27.85 27.43
CA VAL A 108 -12.14 26.62 28.22
C VAL A 108 -13.52 26.41 28.80
N PHE A 109 -14.05 25.20 28.62
CA PHE A 109 -15.31 24.78 29.20
C PHE A 109 -15.11 23.59 30.13
N ALA A 110 -15.97 23.45 31.13
CA ALA A 110 -16.12 22.23 31.91
C ALA A 110 -17.45 21.57 31.55
N VAL A 111 -17.44 20.25 31.40
CA VAL A 111 -18.64 19.41 31.39
C VAL A 111 -18.72 18.73 32.75
N ASP A 112 -19.53 19.28 33.64
CA ASP A 112 -19.75 18.71 34.97
C ASP A 112 -20.69 17.52 34.88
N PRO A 113 -20.33 16.38 35.51
CA PRO A 113 -21.21 15.23 35.54
C PRO A 113 -22.49 15.59 36.29
N SER A 114 -23.57 14.94 35.90
CA SER A 114 -24.83 15.09 36.59
C SER A 114 -24.77 14.53 38.02
N THR A 115 -25.18 15.32 39.00
CA THR A 115 -25.26 14.91 40.41
C THR A 115 -26.52 14.11 40.72
N LYS A 116 -27.46 14.00 39.78
CA LYS A 116 -28.72 13.25 39.92
C LYS A 116 -28.87 12.26 38.76
N ALA A 117 -29.33 11.04 39.03
CA ALA A 117 -29.41 9.94 38.05
C ALA A 117 -30.21 10.22 36.75
N LYS A 118 -30.94 11.34 36.65
CA LYS A 118 -31.73 11.75 35.47
C LYS A 118 -31.46 13.19 34.97
N ALA A 119 -30.52 13.93 35.57
CA ALA A 119 -30.21 15.27 35.09
C ALA A 119 -29.14 15.21 33.98
N THR A 120 -29.20 16.14 33.03
CA THR A 120 -28.18 16.29 31.99
C THR A 120 -26.90 16.89 32.59
N PRO A 121 -25.71 16.44 32.16
CA PRO A 121 -24.46 17.14 32.47
C PRO A 121 -24.57 18.62 32.13
N LYS A 122 -23.85 19.47 32.86
CA LYS A 122 -23.87 20.92 32.62
C LYS A 122 -22.56 21.33 31.97
N ILE A 123 -22.64 22.08 30.87
CA ILE A 123 -21.47 22.68 30.24
C ILE A 123 -21.36 24.14 30.67
N THR A 124 -20.21 24.54 31.22
CA THR A 124 -19.97 25.91 31.69
C THR A 124 -18.64 26.43 31.18
N GLU A 125 -18.62 27.66 30.70
CA GLU A 125 -17.36 28.34 30.38
C GLU A 125 -16.59 28.65 31.67
N LEU A 126 -15.32 28.28 31.71
CA LEU A 126 -14.41 28.50 32.83
C LEU A 126 -13.54 29.74 32.62
N SER A 127 -13.03 29.93 31.40
CA SER A 127 -12.12 31.02 31.06
C SER A 127 -12.08 31.27 29.56
N ARG A 128 -11.74 32.51 29.19
CA ARG A 128 -11.39 32.92 27.84
C ARG A 128 -10.10 33.73 27.85
N THR A 129 -9.27 33.60 26.82
CA THR A 129 -7.95 34.25 26.74
C THR A 129 -7.56 34.45 25.29
N GLY A 130 -6.87 35.55 24.98
CA GLY A 130 -6.18 35.72 23.69
C GLY A 130 -4.76 35.18 23.79
N LEU A 131 -4.46 34.05 23.14
CA LEU A 131 -3.11 33.47 23.12
C LEU A 131 -2.20 34.03 22.01
N PHE A 132 -2.82 34.66 21.02
CA PHE A 132 -2.20 35.17 19.81
C PHE A 132 -1.73 36.60 20.03
N SER A 133 -0.56 36.93 19.48
CA SER A 133 0.09 38.23 19.67
C SER A 133 -0.57 39.30 18.81
N HIS A 134 -1.11 38.89 17.66
CA HIS A 134 -1.75 39.77 16.68
C HIS A 134 -3.24 39.43 16.56
N THR A 135 -4.05 40.46 16.36
CA THR A 135 -5.49 40.30 16.11
C THR A 135 -5.79 40.76 14.70
N GLU A 136 -6.35 39.86 13.88
CA GLU A 136 -6.71 40.13 12.49
C GLU A 136 -8.14 39.62 12.24
N LEU A 137 -8.92 40.35 11.45
CA LEU A 137 -10.36 40.07 11.26
C LEU A 137 -10.62 38.71 10.60
N ASP A 138 -9.81 38.35 9.60
CA ASP A 138 -9.96 37.12 8.83
C ASP A 138 -9.25 35.91 9.49
N ALA A 139 -8.43 36.15 10.51
CA ALA A 139 -7.66 35.11 11.17
C ALA A 139 -8.51 34.35 12.18
N TYR A 140 -8.32 33.03 12.25
CA TYR A 140 -8.98 32.17 13.25
C TYR A 140 -8.02 31.13 13.83
N GLN A 141 -8.44 30.44 14.88
CA GLN A 141 -7.68 29.32 15.44
C GLN A 141 -7.91 28.03 14.65
N ARG A 142 -7.01 27.74 13.71
CA ARG A 142 -7.10 26.58 12.82
C ARG A 142 -6.86 25.25 13.51
N VAL A 143 -5.81 25.17 14.31
CA VAL A 143 -5.35 23.92 14.91
C VAL A 143 -5.27 24.08 16.42
N LEU A 144 -5.67 23.03 17.13
CA LEU A 144 -5.50 22.88 18.56
C LEU A 144 -5.09 21.43 18.86
N ARG A 145 -3.98 21.26 19.56
CA ARG A 145 -3.52 19.95 20.06
C ARG A 145 -3.07 20.05 21.49
N ILE A 146 -3.30 18.96 22.22
CA ILE A 146 -2.84 18.77 23.59
C ILE A 146 -1.98 17.50 23.59
N SER A 147 -0.82 17.56 24.24
CA SER A 147 0.06 16.40 24.40
C SER A 147 -0.68 15.25 25.11
N PRO A 148 -0.42 13.96 24.81
CA PRO A 148 -1.06 12.83 25.49
C PRO A 148 -1.04 12.93 27.03
N ALA A 149 -2.13 12.52 27.67
CA ALA A 149 -2.25 12.51 29.12
C ALA A 149 -1.53 11.30 29.74
N PHE A 150 -0.72 11.56 30.77
CA PHE A 150 -0.15 10.53 31.63
C PHE A 150 -0.55 10.81 33.08
N PRO A 151 -0.81 9.78 33.91
CA PRO A 151 -1.14 9.96 35.32
C PRO A 151 -0.09 10.83 36.03
N ASP A 152 -0.56 11.86 36.73
CA ASP A 152 0.26 12.78 37.55
C ASP A 152 1.37 13.53 36.79
N LYS A 153 1.30 13.60 35.45
CA LYS A 153 2.23 14.39 34.63
C LYS A 153 1.54 15.63 34.09
N ALA A 154 2.32 16.70 33.93
CA ALA A 154 1.86 17.90 33.26
C ALA A 154 1.56 17.60 31.78
N GLN A 155 0.73 18.44 31.18
CA GLN A 155 0.48 18.45 29.75
C GLN A 155 0.70 19.87 29.24
N ILE A 156 1.04 19.97 27.97
CA ILE A 156 1.02 21.24 27.24
C ILE A 156 0.09 21.11 26.05
N GLY A 157 -0.40 22.25 25.57
CA GLY A 157 -1.07 22.33 24.29
C GLY A 157 -0.47 23.42 23.43
N ALA A 158 -0.82 23.38 22.15
CA ALA A 158 -0.50 24.44 21.22
C ALA A 158 -1.68 24.72 20.29
N VAL A 159 -1.78 25.97 19.89
CA VAL A 159 -2.73 26.47 18.90
C VAL A 159 -1.99 27.14 17.76
N ALA A 160 -2.55 27.09 16.56
CA ALA A 160 -2.02 27.78 15.39
C ALA A 160 -3.09 28.61 14.70
N THR A 161 -2.68 29.78 14.21
CA THR A 161 -3.52 30.65 13.38
C THR A 161 -3.81 30.02 12.02
N GLY A 162 -4.98 30.33 11.45
CA GLY A 162 -5.28 30.12 10.03
C GLY A 162 -5.78 31.40 9.38
N LEU A 163 -5.44 31.59 8.10
CA LEU A 163 -5.74 32.80 7.31
C LEU A 163 -5.15 34.10 7.89
N ALA A 164 -4.21 34.01 8.83
CA ALA A 164 -3.51 35.17 9.36
C ALA A 164 -2.39 35.62 8.41
N LYS A 165 -2.21 36.93 8.27
CA LYS A 165 -1.05 37.52 7.58
C LYS A 165 0.23 37.29 8.39
N LYS A 166 0.13 37.38 9.72
CA LYS A 166 1.19 36.99 10.65
C LYS A 166 0.86 35.65 11.28
N ALA A 167 1.37 34.58 10.67
CA ALA A 167 1.16 33.24 11.17
C ALA A 167 1.92 33.03 12.49
N GLU A 168 1.29 32.35 13.45
CA GLU A 168 1.94 32.04 14.72
C GLU A 168 1.43 30.73 15.34
N ILE A 169 2.28 30.14 16.18
CA ILE A 169 1.94 29.04 17.08
C ILE A 169 2.05 29.54 18.52
N ALA A 170 0.98 29.47 19.29
CA ALA A 170 1.00 29.77 20.72
C ALA A 170 0.98 28.46 21.53
N VAL A 171 1.83 28.37 22.54
CA VAL A 171 1.96 27.22 23.45
C VAL A 171 1.42 27.60 24.82
N PHE A 172 0.70 26.68 25.46
CA PHE A 172 0.15 26.88 26.80
C PHE A 172 0.32 25.63 27.67
N ASP A 173 0.44 25.83 28.98
CA ASP A 173 0.41 24.75 29.96
C ASP A 173 -1.05 24.37 30.25
N VAL A 174 -1.34 23.07 30.21
CA VAL A 174 -2.64 22.51 30.58
C VAL A 174 -2.67 22.33 32.10
N PRO A 175 -3.62 22.93 32.82
CA PRO A 175 -3.72 22.77 34.27
C PRO A 175 -3.93 21.30 34.66
N SER A 176 -3.02 20.74 35.45
CA SER A 176 -3.15 19.38 36.01
C SER A 176 -4.11 19.30 37.20
N THR A 177 -4.34 20.43 37.89
CA THR A 177 -5.26 20.55 39.05
C THR A 177 -5.91 21.94 39.10
N GLY A 178 -7.23 22.02 39.34
CA GLY A 178 -7.93 23.30 39.64
C GLY A 178 -8.70 23.95 38.48
N VAL A 179 -9.34 25.11 38.72
CA VAL A 179 -10.09 25.92 37.72
C VAL A 179 -9.18 26.88 36.96
N ALA A 180 -7.85 26.72 37.05
CA ALA A 180 -6.94 27.74 36.55
C ALA A 180 -7.12 27.90 35.04
N ALA A 181 -7.16 29.14 34.57
CA ALA A 181 -7.07 29.43 33.15
C ALA A 181 -5.76 28.82 32.59
N PRO A 182 -5.74 28.38 31.34
CA PRO A 182 -4.55 27.83 30.72
C PRO A 182 -3.44 28.87 30.75
N LYS A 183 -2.24 28.48 31.17
CA LYS A 183 -1.14 29.44 31.34
C LYS A 183 -0.40 29.57 30.01
N PRO A 184 -0.37 30.76 29.37
CA PRO A 184 0.42 30.97 28.18
C PRO A 184 1.90 30.75 28.50
N ARG A 185 2.59 30.02 27.63
CA ARG A 185 4.02 29.72 27.78
C ARG A 185 4.88 30.53 26.82
N GLY A 186 4.33 30.88 25.66
CA GLY A 186 4.97 31.71 24.66
C GLY A 186 4.35 31.52 23.29
N THR A 187 4.73 32.39 22.38
CA THR A 187 4.24 32.41 21.00
C THR A 187 5.42 32.44 20.05
N LEU A 188 5.32 31.69 18.96
CA LEU A 188 6.31 31.58 17.90
C LEU A 188 5.71 32.15 16.62
N GLU A 189 6.27 33.26 16.13
CA GLU A 189 5.95 33.77 14.81
C GLU A 189 6.53 32.85 13.72
N LEU A 190 5.74 32.60 12.68
CA LEU A 190 6.06 31.69 11.59
C LEU A 190 6.18 32.44 10.27
N PRO A 191 7.17 32.08 9.41
CA PRO A 191 7.24 32.60 8.04
C PRO A 191 6.07 32.17 7.16
N LYS A 192 5.49 31.00 7.44
CA LYS A 192 4.35 30.41 6.71
C LYS A 192 3.37 29.80 7.69
N GLU A 193 2.09 29.79 7.34
CA GLU A 193 1.03 29.19 8.16
C GLU A 193 1.30 27.70 8.44
N ALA A 194 1.15 27.31 9.71
CA ALA A 194 1.17 25.91 10.10
C ALA A 194 -0.13 25.23 9.64
N VAL A 195 -0.03 24.36 8.65
CA VAL A 195 -1.16 23.62 8.07
C VAL A 195 -1.75 22.63 9.07
N ASP A 196 -0.88 21.97 9.84
CA ASP A 196 -1.20 21.05 10.94
C ASP A 196 -0.02 20.98 11.92
N LEU A 197 -0.28 20.54 13.16
CA LEU A 197 0.74 20.30 14.18
C LEU A 197 0.38 19.11 15.06
N ASP A 198 1.35 18.61 15.81
CA ASP A 198 1.15 17.60 16.84
C ASP A 198 2.19 17.72 17.96
N ILE A 199 1.91 17.16 19.14
CA ILE A 199 2.76 17.29 20.34
C ILE A 199 2.87 15.94 21.05
N ILE A 200 4.08 15.57 21.45
CA ILE A 200 4.34 14.38 22.26
C ILE A 200 5.32 14.69 23.39
N PRO A 201 5.13 14.17 24.62
CA PRO A 201 6.13 14.31 25.66
C PRO A 201 7.30 13.35 25.40
N THR A 202 8.52 13.84 25.61
CA THR A 202 9.78 13.08 25.48
C THR A 202 10.41 12.79 26.84
N ALA A 203 10.11 13.61 27.84
CA ALA A 203 10.46 13.40 29.24
C ALA A 203 9.39 14.00 30.16
N ASP A 204 9.60 13.95 31.48
CA ASP A 204 8.63 14.41 32.49
C ASP A 204 8.27 15.90 32.39
N SER A 205 9.10 16.74 31.79
CA SER A 205 8.86 18.18 31.59
C SER A 205 9.47 18.69 30.29
N GLU A 206 9.61 17.78 29.33
CA GLU A 206 10.09 18.05 27.99
C GLU A 206 9.11 17.48 26.99
N TYR A 207 8.79 18.30 25.99
CA TYR A 207 7.85 17.96 24.94
C TYR A 207 8.48 18.27 23.60
N GLN A 208 8.09 17.49 22.60
CA GLN A 208 8.44 17.73 21.22
C GLN A 208 7.16 18.13 20.48
N LEU A 209 7.20 19.30 19.84
CA LEU A 209 6.17 19.77 18.92
C LEU A 209 6.69 19.60 17.50
N VAL A 210 5.84 19.10 16.61
CA VAL A 210 6.08 19.12 15.17
C VAL A 210 4.96 19.90 14.50
N TYR A 211 5.29 20.70 13.50
CA TYR A 211 4.32 21.31 12.62
C TYR A 211 4.78 21.19 11.17
N CYS A 212 3.85 21.31 10.23
CA CYS A 212 4.16 21.43 8.82
C CYS A 212 3.53 22.68 8.22
N ASP A 213 4.25 23.33 7.31
CA ASP A 213 3.61 24.18 6.30
C ASP A 213 3.22 23.31 5.08
N ASN A 214 3.04 23.90 3.89
CA ASN A 214 2.73 23.13 2.69
C ASN A 214 3.87 22.20 2.23
N TYR A 215 5.14 22.51 2.48
CA TYR A 215 6.30 21.82 1.89
C TYR A 215 7.42 21.51 2.89
N GLU A 216 7.32 21.95 4.14
CA GLU A 216 8.33 21.75 5.16
C GLU A 216 7.73 21.18 6.44
N ILE A 217 8.49 20.32 7.11
CA ILE A 217 8.19 19.81 8.46
C ILE A 217 9.24 20.39 9.40
N HIS A 218 8.78 20.98 10.50
CA HIS A 218 9.60 21.64 11.50
C HIS A 218 9.40 21.00 12.87
N ARG A 219 10.46 20.94 13.67
CA ARG A 219 10.48 20.36 15.01
C ARG A 219 10.90 21.40 16.04
N ILE A 220 10.23 21.41 17.18
CA ILE A 220 10.56 22.26 18.33
C ILE A 220 10.62 21.39 19.57
N THR A 221 11.66 21.57 20.38
CA THR A 221 11.77 20.96 21.71
C THR A 221 11.42 22.00 22.76
N ILE A 222 10.46 21.67 23.62
CA ILE A 222 9.90 22.55 24.65
C ILE A 222 10.26 21.96 26.01
N GLY A 223 11.33 22.48 26.62
CA GLY A 223 11.74 22.17 27.99
C GLY A 223 11.14 23.17 28.99
N LYS A 224 11.24 22.88 30.30
CA LYS A 224 10.60 23.65 31.40
C LYS A 224 10.76 25.18 31.31
N LYS A 225 11.92 25.67 30.86
CA LYS A 225 12.24 27.09 30.71
C LYS A 225 12.92 27.44 29.37
N SER A 226 13.06 26.46 28.48
CA SER A 226 13.83 26.59 27.24
C SER A 226 13.01 26.09 26.07
N ILE A 227 13.12 26.78 24.94
CA ILE A 227 12.56 26.36 23.66
C ILE A 227 13.74 26.27 22.70
N ASP A 228 13.90 25.12 22.04
CA ASP A 228 14.92 24.89 21.03
C ASP A 228 14.26 24.55 19.70
N GLY A 229 14.43 25.42 18.70
CA GLY A 229 13.76 25.37 17.41
C GLY A 229 13.11 26.71 17.03
N PRO A 230 12.40 26.77 15.89
CA PRO A 230 12.06 25.67 15.00
C PRO A 230 13.24 25.17 14.16
N HIS A 231 13.42 23.85 14.13
CA HIS A 231 14.41 23.17 13.29
C HIS A 231 13.70 22.53 12.11
N CYS A 232 14.05 22.93 10.89
CA CYS A 232 13.51 22.34 9.66
C CYS A 232 13.98 20.89 9.54
N ALA A 233 13.10 19.94 9.82
CA ALA A 233 13.38 18.51 9.79
C ALA A 233 13.28 17.93 8.39
N PHE A 234 12.38 18.43 7.54
CA PHE A 234 12.22 17.93 6.16
C PHE A 234 11.72 19.03 5.24
N THR A 235 12.13 18.98 3.98
CA THR A 235 11.65 19.86 2.90
C THR A 235 11.32 18.98 1.71
N VAL A 236 10.10 19.11 1.17
CA VAL A 236 9.71 18.48 -0.10
C VAL A 236 10.61 19.06 -1.19
N PRO A 237 11.41 18.23 -1.90
CA PRO A 237 12.32 18.70 -2.93
C PRO A 237 11.62 19.56 -3.99
N HIS A 238 12.31 20.60 -4.50
CA HIS A 238 11.73 21.53 -5.48
C HIS A 238 11.62 20.92 -6.88
N ASP A 239 12.43 19.91 -7.16
CA ASP A 239 12.50 19.12 -8.38
C ASP A 239 11.47 17.97 -8.42
N GLU A 240 10.78 17.68 -7.32
CA GLU A 240 9.72 16.68 -7.30
C GLU A 240 8.50 17.19 -8.08
N ILE A 241 8.26 16.63 -9.27
CA ILE A 241 7.10 16.94 -10.11
C ILE A 241 6.25 15.68 -10.24
N PRO A 242 4.98 15.67 -9.78
CA PRO A 242 4.26 16.77 -9.12
C PRO A 242 4.61 16.90 -7.62
N ARG A 243 4.85 18.13 -7.15
CA ARG A 243 5.29 18.43 -5.77
C ARG A 243 4.15 18.28 -4.76
N PRO A 244 4.12 17.26 -3.89
CA PRO A 244 3.04 17.09 -2.93
C PRO A 244 3.04 18.17 -1.86
N SER A 245 1.87 18.64 -1.44
CA SER A 245 1.73 19.59 -0.33
C SER A 245 1.15 18.92 0.92
N PHE A 246 1.78 19.11 2.08
CA PHE A 246 1.29 18.54 3.33
C PHE A 246 -0.10 19.09 3.69
N ARG A 247 -0.93 18.21 4.23
CA ARG A 247 -2.30 18.52 4.68
C ARG A 247 -2.55 18.20 6.14
N ALA A 248 -1.91 17.13 6.64
CA ALA A 248 -2.05 16.67 8.01
C ALA A 248 -0.79 15.96 8.50
N LEU A 249 -0.53 16.00 9.80
CA LEU A 249 0.70 15.51 10.42
C LEU A 249 0.40 14.94 11.83
N ARG A 250 0.87 13.74 12.13
CA ARG A 250 0.73 13.12 13.47
C ARG A 250 1.99 12.41 13.90
N TYR A 251 2.29 12.48 15.19
CA TYR A 251 3.30 11.63 15.80
C TYR A 251 2.83 10.16 15.81
N LEU A 252 3.77 9.26 15.52
CA LEU A 252 3.65 7.84 15.81
C LEU A 252 4.41 7.55 17.11
N THR A 253 5.65 8.00 17.15
CA THR A 253 6.57 7.94 18.29
C THR A 253 7.39 9.24 18.31
N PRO A 254 8.22 9.52 19.34
CA PRO A 254 9.12 10.67 19.32
C PRO A 254 10.07 10.71 18.12
N THR A 255 10.36 9.54 17.54
CA THR A 255 11.29 9.31 16.43
C THR A 255 10.59 9.21 15.07
N PHE A 256 9.27 9.08 15.02
CA PHE A 256 8.52 8.91 13.77
C PHE A 256 7.28 9.79 13.70
N VAL A 257 7.13 10.48 12.56
CA VAL A 257 5.92 11.23 12.21
C VAL A 257 5.31 10.68 10.92
N LEU A 258 3.98 10.70 10.84
CA LEU A 258 3.22 10.37 9.65
C LEU A 258 2.59 11.64 9.10
N ALA A 259 2.74 11.89 7.81
CA ALA A 259 2.10 12.99 7.11
C ALA A 259 1.21 12.48 5.98
N ALA A 260 0.10 13.18 5.74
CA ALA A 260 -0.69 13.06 4.51
C ALA A 260 -0.40 14.28 3.64
N ALA A 261 -0.01 14.04 2.38
CA ALA A 261 0.27 15.09 1.40
C ALA A 261 -0.61 14.94 0.15
N ASN A 262 -1.09 16.07 -0.36
CA ASN A 262 -1.92 16.17 -1.55
C ASN A 262 -1.06 16.43 -2.78
N VAL A 263 -1.21 15.59 -3.81
CA VAL A 263 -0.56 15.82 -5.10
C VAL A 263 -1.32 16.93 -5.85
N PRO A 264 -0.62 17.90 -6.45
CA PRO A 264 -1.22 18.96 -7.26
C PRO A 264 -2.22 18.47 -8.31
N GLN A 265 -3.14 19.36 -8.69
CA GLN A 265 -4.16 19.09 -9.72
C GLN A 265 -5.05 17.86 -9.43
N GLY A 266 -5.16 17.44 -8.16
CA GLY A 266 -5.96 16.27 -7.79
C GLY A 266 -5.30 14.95 -8.16
N GLY A 267 -3.96 14.91 -8.28
CA GLY A 267 -3.19 13.70 -8.62
C GLY A 267 -3.21 12.60 -7.56
N GLY A 268 -3.96 12.78 -6.46
CA GLY A 268 -4.16 11.84 -5.38
C GLY A 268 -3.51 12.27 -4.06
N VAL A 269 -3.55 11.37 -3.08
CA VAL A 269 -2.97 11.59 -1.75
C VAL A 269 -1.83 10.59 -1.52
N VAL A 270 -0.76 11.03 -0.87
CA VAL A 270 0.34 10.17 -0.42
C VAL A 270 0.47 10.25 1.09
N LEU A 271 0.52 9.08 1.75
CA LEU A 271 0.91 8.93 3.14
C LEU A 271 2.40 8.68 3.22
N GLN A 272 3.11 9.48 4.00
CA GLN A 272 4.56 9.42 4.16
C GLN A 272 4.93 9.36 5.64
N GLY A 273 5.66 8.33 6.03
CA GLY A 273 6.24 8.22 7.37
C GLY A 273 7.69 8.67 7.34
N PHE A 274 8.06 9.59 8.22
CA PHE A 274 9.40 10.14 8.33
C PHE A 274 10.04 9.73 9.66
N ARG A 275 11.29 9.28 9.59
CA ARG A 275 12.15 9.10 10.75
C ARG A 275 12.79 10.44 11.09
N LEU A 276 12.43 11.00 12.23
CA LEU A 276 13.00 12.25 12.73
C LEU A 276 14.45 12.05 13.20
N PRO A 277 15.30 13.09 13.08
CA PRO A 277 16.66 13.06 13.61
C PRO A 277 16.64 12.97 15.14
N LYS A 278 17.62 12.27 15.71
CA LYS A 278 17.88 12.26 17.15
C LYS A 278 18.61 13.54 17.55
N ALA A 279 18.57 13.86 18.84
CA ALA A 279 19.34 14.99 19.39
C ALA A 279 20.86 14.83 19.13
N GLU A 280 21.35 13.59 19.11
CA GLU A 280 22.75 13.23 18.83
C GLU A 280 23.18 13.48 17.38
N ASP A 281 22.24 13.50 16.43
CA ASP A 281 22.54 13.63 15.00
C ASP A 281 22.94 15.07 14.61
N GLY A 282 22.84 16.02 15.55
CA GLY A 282 23.10 17.44 15.33
C GLY A 282 21.85 18.23 14.91
N LYS A 283 21.92 19.57 15.02
CA LYS A 283 20.76 20.45 14.77
C LYS A 283 20.33 20.49 13.30
N ASP A 284 21.27 20.31 12.38
CA ASP A 284 21.02 20.36 10.93
C ASP A 284 20.58 19.01 10.33
N ALA A 285 20.51 17.96 11.16
CA ALA A 285 20.10 16.64 10.71
C ALA A 285 18.68 16.66 10.15
N LYS A 286 18.51 16.05 8.98
CA LYS A 286 17.22 15.96 8.29
C LYS A 286 16.55 14.62 8.56
N ALA A 287 15.23 14.65 8.62
CA ALA A 287 14.40 13.47 8.69
C ALA A 287 14.52 12.65 7.40
N ARG A 288 14.41 11.32 7.54
CA ARG A 288 14.50 10.38 6.42
C ARG A 288 13.13 9.80 6.13
N LEU A 289 12.75 9.73 4.85
CA LEU A 289 11.53 9.04 4.45
C LEU A 289 11.67 7.53 4.73
N ALA A 290 10.87 7.02 5.66
CA ALA A 290 10.92 5.62 6.10
C ALA A 290 9.90 4.73 5.39
N ILE A 291 8.72 5.27 5.07
CA ILE A 291 7.68 4.55 4.33
C ILE A 291 6.83 5.54 3.53
N SER A 292 6.34 5.12 2.36
CA SER A 292 5.44 5.92 1.53
C SER A 292 4.36 5.04 0.90
N LYS A 293 3.12 5.52 0.87
CA LYS A 293 1.99 4.83 0.27
C LYS A 293 1.02 5.82 -0.36
N LYS A 294 0.74 5.65 -1.66
CA LYS A 294 -0.33 6.38 -2.34
C LYS A 294 -1.70 5.79 -1.99
N LEU A 295 -2.68 6.66 -1.73
CA LEU A 295 -4.08 6.28 -1.55
C LEU A 295 -4.71 5.79 -2.87
N PRO A 296 -5.88 5.11 -2.83
CA PRO A 296 -6.62 4.77 -4.03
C PRO A 296 -6.86 6.01 -4.91
N LYS A 297 -6.84 5.82 -6.23
CA LYS A 297 -6.98 6.91 -7.21
C LYS A 297 -8.29 7.69 -7.09
N THR A 298 -9.32 7.11 -6.47
CA THR A 298 -10.61 7.76 -6.22
C THR A 298 -10.47 8.95 -5.26
N VAL A 299 -9.49 8.92 -4.35
CA VAL A 299 -9.25 9.98 -3.38
C VAL A 299 -8.31 11.01 -3.97
N ALA A 300 -8.88 12.05 -4.59
CA ALA A 300 -8.11 13.10 -5.26
C ALA A 300 -7.33 14.00 -4.28
N ARG A 301 -7.92 14.32 -3.12
CA ARG A 301 -7.32 15.14 -2.06
C ARG A 301 -7.76 14.66 -0.68
N ALA A 302 -6.88 14.78 0.30
CA ALA A 302 -7.20 14.60 1.71
C ALA A 302 -7.71 15.92 2.30
N THR A 303 -8.67 15.82 3.22
CA THR A 303 -9.16 16.95 4.03
C THR A 303 -8.66 16.89 5.47
N GLY A 304 -8.30 15.70 5.98
CA GLY A 304 -7.76 15.51 7.32
C GLY A 304 -7.26 14.09 7.57
N MET A 305 -6.56 13.90 8.70
CA MET A 305 -6.02 12.61 9.13
C MET A 305 -6.10 12.46 10.65
N ALA A 306 -6.51 11.27 11.09
CA ALA A 306 -6.45 10.83 12.48
C ALA A 306 -5.60 9.56 12.60
N VAL A 307 -4.89 9.43 13.72
CA VAL A 307 -4.01 8.29 14.00
C VAL A 307 -4.19 7.87 15.45
N ARG A 308 -4.21 6.56 15.72
CA ARG A 308 -4.24 6.04 17.10
C ARG A 308 -3.30 4.86 17.28
N ASN A 309 -2.50 4.91 18.35
CA ASN A 309 -1.69 3.81 18.83
C ASN A 309 -2.54 2.83 19.66
N LEU A 310 -2.53 1.54 19.33
CA LEU A 310 -3.21 0.47 20.07
C LEU A 310 -2.38 -0.10 21.24
N SER A 311 -1.16 0.38 21.42
CA SER A 311 -0.26 0.02 22.52
C SER A 311 0.45 1.28 23.02
N PRO A 312 -0.31 2.26 23.59
CA PRO A 312 0.28 3.50 24.08
C PRO A 312 1.27 3.21 25.22
N PRO A 313 2.35 3.99 25.33
CA PRO A 313 3.30 3.86 26.44
C PRO A 313 2.63 4.19 27.77
N SER A 314 3.15 3.63 28.87
CA SER A 314 2.65 3.90 30.23
C SER A 314 3.19 5.18 30.85
N ALA A 315 4.32 5.70 30.35
CA ALA A 315 4.94 6.94 30.79
C ALA A 315 5.72 7.59 29.62
N PRO A 316 5.98 8.91 29.65
CA PRO A 316 6.69 9.62 28.58
C PRO A 316 8.05 9.03 28.19
N THR A 317 8.80 8.54 29.18
CA THR A 317 10.15 7.98 29.00
C THR A 317 10.15 6.50 28.62
N THR A 318 8.99 5.85 28.55
CA THR A 318 8.89 4.43 28.23
C THR A 318 9.22 4.23 26.75
N LYS A 319 10.22 3.39 26.45
CA LYS A 319 10.55 3.02 25.07
C LYS A 319 9.34 2.41 24.38
N TYR A 320 9.14 2.77 23.12
CA TYR A 320 8.07 2.20 22.30
C TYR A 320 8.45 0.77 21.93
N GLY A 321 7.62 -0.19 22.31
CA GLY A 321 7.73 -1.57 21.87
C GLY A 321 7.03 -1.80 20.54
N ASP A 322 6.78 -3.06 20.22
CA ASP A 322 5.97 -3.37 19.05
C ASP A 322 4.54 -2.88 19.24
N ALA A 323 4.06 -2.09 18.29
CA ALA A 323 2.73 -1.47 18.34
C ALA A 323 2.05 -1.52 16.97
N GLN A 324 0.73 -1.34 16.95
CA GLN A 324 0.00 -1.11 15.72
C GLN A 324 -0.71 0.24 15.81
N PHE A 325 -0.53 1.04 14.76
CA PHE A 325 -1.21 2.30 14.56
C PHE A 325 -2.34 2.11 13.57
N VAL A 326 -3.53 2.63 13.91
CA VAL A 326 -4.67 2.72 13.01
C VAL A 326 -4.75 4.14 12.49
N ILE A 327 -4.88 4.28 11.17
CA ILE A 327 -4.83 5.55 10.46
C ILE A 327 -6.13 5.71 9.68
N ALA A 328 -6.76 6.87 9.78
CA ALA A 328 -7.92 7.26 8.98
C ALA A 328 -7.59 8.54 8.22
N VAL A 329 -7.83 8.53 6.91
CA VAL A 329 -7.66 9.69 6.02
C VAL A 329 -9.00 10.04 5.41
N ALA A 330 -9.47 11.26 5.66
CA ALA A 330 -10.69 11.78 5.04
C ALA A 330 -10.37 12.30 3.64
N GLY A 331 -11.13 11.87 2.65
CA GLY A 331 -11.08 12.33 1.27
C GLY A 331 -12.02 13.50 1.00
N SER A 332 -11.68 14.32 0.02
CA SER A 332 -12.57 15.38 -0.50
C SER A 332 -13.85 14.84 -1.14
N ASP A 333 -13.88 13.55 -1.47
CA ASP A 333 -15.04 12.80 -1.97
C ASP A 333 -15.96 12.29 -0.84
N SER A 334 -15.76 12.76 0.39
CA SER A 334 -16.50 12.33 1.59
C SER A 334 -16.29 10.86 1.97
N SER A 335 -15.20 10.24 1.47
CA SER A 335 -14.77 8.91 1.88
C SER A 335 -13.79 8.95 3.05
N ILE A 336 -13.67 7.84 3.77
CA ILE A 336 -12.62 7.62 4.77
C ILE A 336 -11.81 6.39 4.38
N SER A 337 -10.52 6.57 4.09
CA SER A 337 -9.61 5.45 3.83
C SER A 337 -8.93 5.01 5.13
N LEU A 338 -9.06 3.73 5.48
CA LEU A 338 -8.47 3.14 6.69
C LEU A 338 -7.20 2.37 6.36
N TYR A 339 -6.15 2.63 7.12
CA TYR A 339 -4.85 1.97 7.04
C TYR A 339 -4.41 1.48 8.41
N LYS A 340 -3.53 0.48 8.42
CA LYS A 340 -2.73 0.14 9.58
C LYS A 340 -1.25 0.29 9.28
N LEU A 341 -0.48 0.54 10.31
CA LEU A 341 0.98 0.63 10.28
C LEU A 341 1.52 -0.06 11.52
N ASP A 342 2.54 -0.90 11.35
CA ASP A 342 3.19 -1.56 12.48
C ASP A 342 4.46 -0.78 12.85
N HIS A 343 4.69 -0.62 14.15
CA HIS A 343 5.97 -0.21 14.70
C HIS A 343 6.63 -1.44 15.31
N GLU A 344 7.90 -1.66 14.98
CA GLU A 344 8.68 -2.79 15.47
C GLU A 344 9.95 -2.27 16.15
N ALA A 345 10.24 -2.81 17.33
CA ALA A 345 11.40 -2.42 18.12
C ALA A 345 12.27 -3.65 18.40
N VAL A 346 13.44 -3.71 17.77
CA VAL A 346 14.43 -4.79 17.94
C VAL A 346 15.72 -4.20 18.49
N GLY A 347 15.99 -4.45 19.77
CA GLY A 347 17.12 -3.86 20.47
C GLY A 347 17.01 -2.33 20.57
N ASN A 348 17.92 -1.61 19.91
CA ASN A 348 17.91 -0.14 19.82
C ASN A 348 17.43 0.38 18.45
N ILE A 349 16.99 -0.53 17.57
CA ILE A 349 16.51 -0.20 16.24
C ILE A 349 14.98 -0.18 16.28
N GLU A 350 14.43 0.98 15.99
CA GLU A 350 12.99 1.19 15.76
C GLU A 350 12.75 1.35 14.27
N LEU A 351 11.69 0.73 13.78
CA LEU A 351 11.24 0.82 12.39
C LEU A 351 9.72 0.86 12.30
N ILE A 352 9.24 1.49 11.23
CA ILE A 352 7.83 1.45 10.85
C ILE A 352 7.68 0.63 9.57
N ALA A 353 6.69 -0.25 9.53
CA ALA A 353 6.48 -1.20 8.45
C ALA A 353 4.99 -1.45 8.21
N ASN A 354 4.68 -2.18 7.13
CA ASN A 354 3.35 -2.69 6.86
C ASN A 354 2.24 -1.62 6.76
N LEU A 355 2.54 -0.46 6.16
CA LEU A 355 1.54 0.57 5.83
C LEU A 355 0.55 0.04 4.78
N ASN A 356 -0.46 -0.68 5.26
CA ASN A 356 -1.35 -1.48 4.44
C ASN A 356 -2.79 -0.95 4.54
N PRO A 357 -3.50 -0.83 3.40
CA PRO A 357 -4.91 -0.48 3.40
C PRO A 357 -5.73 -1.59 4.07
N ILE A 358 -6.74 -1.19 4.82
CA ILE A 358 -7.73 -2.07 5.43
C ILE A 358 -8.96 -2.09 4.52
N THR A 359 -9.64 -0.95 4.45
CA THR A 359 -10.86 -0.72 3.68
C THR A 359 -11.06 0.79 3.47
N ALA A 360 -12.01 1.16 2.63
CA ALA A 360 -12.51 2.53 2.51
C ALA A 360 -14.00 2.57 2.86
N LEU A 361 -14.42 3.64 3.54
CA LEU A 361 -15.81 3.92 3.87
C LEU A 361 -16.28 5.01 2.91
N PRO A 362 -17.04 4.69 1.85
CA PRO A 362 -17.46 5.67 0.85
C PRO A 362 -18.62 6.53 1.38
N SER A 363 -18.68 7.79 0.93
CA SER A 363 -19.85 8.66 1.10
C SER A 363 -20.38 8.72 2.54
N VAL A 364 -19.49 8.88 3.52
CA VAL A 364 -19.83 8.86 4.96
C VAL A 364 -20.72 10.06 5.33
N HIS A 365 -20.57 11.17 4.61
CA HIS A 365 -21.33 12.41 4.80
C HIS A 365 -21.85 12.95 3.45
N PRO A 366 -22.94 13.73 3.43
CA PRO A 366 -23.46 14.38 2.22
C PRO A 366 -22.65 15.66 1.87
N GLY A 367 -21.33 15.59 1.97
CA GLY A 367 -20.41 16.71 1.78
C GLY A 367 -19.05 16.48 2.46
N PRO A 368 -18.08 17.39 2.27
CA PRO A 368 -16.73 17.21 2.76
C PRO A 368 -16.67 16.97 4.28
N ILE A 369 -15.79 16.05 4.66
CA ILE A 369 -15.50 15.75 6.06
C ILE A 369 -14.67 16.89 6.65
N SER A 370 -15.19 17.55 7.69
CA SER A 370 -14.56 18.69 8.36
C SER A 370 -13.65 18.28 9.52
N GLY A 371 -13.84 17.09 10.09
CA GLY A 371 -13.04 16.61 11.22
C GLY A 371 -13.06 15.09 11.38
N LEU A 372 -11.99 14.56 11.97
CA LEU A 372 -11.81 13.15 12.29
C LEU A 372 -11.17 13.01 13.68
N ALA A 373 -11.65 12.05 14.48
CA ALA A 373 -11.02 11.70 15.74
C ALA A 373 -11.17 10.21 16.06
N PHE A 374 -10.09 9.56 16.48
CA PHE A 374 -10.17 8.22 17.07
C PHE A 374 -10.39 8.33 18.57
N SER A 375 -11.21 7.45 19.14
CA SER A 375 -11.27 7.26 20.58
C SER A 375 -9.91 6.85 21.13
N HIS A 376 -9.68 7.18 22.39
CA HIS A 376 -8.51 6.70 23.10
C HIS A 376 -8.65 5.20 23.38
N PHE A 377 -7.53 4.48 23.43
CA PHE A 377 -7.51 3.06 23.72
C PHE A 377 -6.49 2.77 24.81
N ILE A 378 -6.97 2.31 25.96
CA ILE A 378 -6.15 1.85 27.07
C ILE A 378 -6.33 0.32 27.12
N PRO A 379 -5.28 -0.47 26.82
CA PRO A 379 -5.37 -1.92 26.90
C PRO A 379 -5.87 -2.37 28.28
N PRO A 380 -6.90 -3.25 28.35
CA PRO A 380 -7.37 -3.78 29.62
C PRO A 380 -6.25 -4.55 30.34
N LYS A 381 -6.12 -4.31 31.66
CA LYS A 381 -5.17 -5.04 32.50
C LYS A 381 -5.53 -6.52 32.60
N THR A 382 -6.81 -6.84 32.62
CA THR A 382 -7.33 -8.20 32.67
C THR A 382 -7.86 -8.63 31.30
N PRO A 383 -7.65 -9.90 30.90
CA PRO A 383 -8.24 -10.45 29.69
C PRO A 383 -9.76 -10.31 29.71
N THR A 384 -10.33 -9.73 28.65
CA THR A 384 -11.78 -9.67 28.45
C THR A 384 -12.18 -10.65 27.35
N MET A 385 -13.32 -11.31 27.54
CA MET A 385 -13.96 -12.14 26.51
C MET A 385 -14.78 -11.31 25.51
N ARG A 386 -15.06 -10.03 25.83
CA ARG A 386 -15.81 -9.13 24.95
C ARG A 386 -14.91 -8.57 23.86
N VAL A 387 -15.44 -8.50 22.63
CA VAL A 387 -14.78 -7.81 21.53
C VAL A 387 -14.72 -6.31 21.87
N LEU A 388 -13.50 -5.79 21.93
CA LEU A 388 -13.27 -4.36 22.11
C LEU A 388 -13.36 -3.66 20.77
N HIS A 389 -13.73 -2.38 20.80
CA HIS A 389 -13.83 -1.57 19.58
C HIS A 389 -13.04 -0.28 19.76
N LEU A 390 -12.23 0.05 18.77
CA LEU A 390 -11.72 1.40 18.56
C LEU A 390 -12.78 2.20 17.82
N LYS A 391 -13.15 3.38 18.30
CA LYS A 391 -14.18 4.20 17.64
C LYS A 391 -13.54 5.28 16.80
N LEU A 392 -14.04 5.47 15.59
CA LEU A 392 -13.65 6.55 14.69
C LEU A 392 -14.84 7.47 14.50
N ALA A 393 -14.74 8.70 15.00
CA ALA A 393 -15.71 9.75 14.71
C ALA A 393 -15.30 10.53 13.47
N SER A 394 -16.28 10.86 12.64
CA SER A 394 -16.17 11.82 11.56
C SER A 394 -17.34 12.80 11.62
N ILE A 395 -17.08 14.03 11.19
CA ILE A 395 -18.08 15.10 11.17
C ILE A 395 -18.15 15.77 9.80
N GLY A 396 -19.36 16.15 9.39
CA GLY A 396 -19.62 16.83 8.13
C GLY A 396 -20.40 18.13 8.35
N SER A 397 -19.86 19.24 7.87
CA SER A 397 -20.43 20.58 8.04
C SER A 397 -21.74 20.75 7.25
N ILE A 398 -21.78 20.41 5.95
CA ILE A 398 -22.94 20.63 5.07
C ILE A 398 -24.15 19.78 5.51
N GLY A 399 -23.91 18.57 6.01
CA GLY A 399 -24.95 17.64 6.45
C GLY A 399 -25.30 17.70 7.92
N ASN A 400 -24.67 18.60 8.70
CA ASN A 400 -24.75 18.64 10.17
C ASN A 400 -24.64 17.25 10.81
N SER A 401 -23.76 16.39 10.29
CA SER A 401 -23.77 14.96 10.61
C SER A 401 -22.53 14.57 11.39
N CYS A 402 -22.74 13.77 12.43
CA CYS A 402 -21.71 13.08 13.18
C CYS A 402 -21.91 11.57 12.97
N VAL A 403 -20.87 10.89 12.51
CA VAL A 403 -20.86 9.44 12.27
C VAL A 403 -19.75 8.82 13.10
N VAL A 404 -20.04 7.72 13.79
CA VAL A 404 -19.06 6.94 14.55
C VAL A 404 -19.03 5.51 14.02
N HIS A 405 -17.86 5.08 13.57
CA HIS A 405 -17.60 3.70 13.17
C HIS A 405 -16.91 2.94 14.29
N ALA A 406 -17.42 1.75 14.63
CA ALA A 406 -16.82 0.85 15.60
C ALA A 406 -15.91 -0.18 14.91
N LEU A 407 -14.61 -0.04 15.14
CA LEU A 407 -13.56 -0.88 14.54
C LEU A 407 -13.16 -1.99 15.51
N PRO A 408 -13.46 -3.27 15.22
CA PRO A 408 -13.23 -4.36 16.15
C PRO A 408 -11.74 -4.63 16.37
N LEU A 409 -11.36 -4.85 17.62
CA LEU A 409 -10.01 -5.16 18.07
C LEU A 409 -9.90 -6.63 18.48
N GLN A 410 -8.73 -7.19 18.25
CA GLN A 410 -8.37 -8.54 18.67
C GLN A 410 -7.12 -8.49 19.54
N ARG A 411 -7.11 -9.27 20.62
CA ARG A 411 -5.92 -9.49 21.43
C ARG A 411 -4.98 -10.44 20.69
N LEU A 412 -3.73 -10.03 20.50
CA LEU A 412 -2.70 -10.90 19.97
C LEU A 412 -2.16 -11.79 21.10
N PRO A 413 -2.14 -13.12 20.96
CA PRO A 413 -1.45 -13.98 21.91
C PRO A 413 0.03 -13.63 21.92
N GLU A 414 0.66 -13.69 23.09
CA GLU A 414 2.08 -13.42 23.22
C GLU A 414 2.85 -14.41 22.32
N ARG A 415 3.72 -13.90 21.43
CA ARG A 415 4.59 -14.76 20.62
C ARG A 415 5.55 -15.47 21.57
N THR A 416 5.24 -16.69 21.97
CA THR A 416 6.16 -17.59 22.66
C THR A 416 7.25 -18.05 21.69
N SER A 417 8.18 -17.18 21.33
CA SER A 417 9.46 -17.64 20.83
C SER A 417 10.23 -18.24 22.00
N ALA A 418 10.96 -19.34 21.79
CA ALA A 418 11.74 -20.01 22.83
C ALA A 418 12.77 -19.08 23.51
N ALA A 419 13.15 -17.97 22.84
CA ALA A 419 13.99 -16.90 23.38
C ALA A 419 13.29 -15.99 24.41
N ALA A 420 11.95 -15.86 24.37
CA ALA A 420 11.19 -15.00 25.28
C ALA A 420 10.97 -15.61 26.69
N ARG A 421 11.31 -16.89 26.89
CA ARG A 421 11.25 -17.55 28.22
C ARG A 421 12.37 -17.11 29.17
N ARG A 422 13.36 -16.34 28.71
CA ARG A 422 14.45 -15.84 29.56
C ARG A 422 14.02 -14.54 30.26
N ALA A 423 13.55 -14.71 31.49
CA ALA A 423 13.54 -13.74 32.59
C ALA A 423 13.17 -12.28 32.24
N GLY A 424 11.87 -12.00 32.23
CA GLY A 424 11.34 -10.63 32.27
C GLY A 424 9.94 -10.60 32.88
N PRO A 425 9.50 -9.46 33.44
CA PRO A 425 8.12 -9.31 33.89
C PRO A 425 7.15 -9.53 32.72
N PRO A 426 5.91 -10.02 32.99
CA PRO A 426 4.93 -10.30 31.95
C PRO A 426 4.66 -9.07 31.09
N ARG A 427 4.80 -9.20 29.76
CA ARG A 427 4.55 -8.10 28.81
C ARG A 427 3.06 -7.78 28.75
N GLN A 428 2.72 -6.50 28.57
CA GLN A 428 1.32 -6.08 28.45
C GLN A 428 0.63 -6.76 27.25
N PRO A 429 -0.65 -7.14 27.37
CA PRO A 429 -1.39 -7.76 26.28
C PRO A 429 -1.48 -6.80 25.08
N ARG A 430 -0.96 -7.21 23.93
CA ARG A 430 -0.99 -6.43 22.69
C ARG A 430 -2.34 -6.59 22.00
N TYR A 431 -2.91 -5.47 21.54
CA TYR A 431 -4.13 -5.44 20.75
C TYR A 431 -3.82 -4.96 19.33
N VAL A 432 -4.54 -5.52 18.37
CA VAL A 432 -4.47 -5.17 16.95
C VAL A 432 -5.88 -5.06 16.40
N LEU A 433 -6.02 -4.41 15.25
CA LEU A 433 -7.28 -4.37 14.55
C LEU A 433 -7.64 -5.77 14.02
N ALA A 434 -8.88 -6.21 14.25
CA ALA A 434 -9.36 -7.52 13.80
C ALA A 434 -9.67 -7.56 12.29
N LEU A 435 -9.76 -6.39 11.65
CA LEU A 435 -10.00 -6.27 10.21
C LEU A 435 -8.76 -6.70 9.42
N LYS A 436 -8.97 -7.47 8.35
CA LYS A 436 -7.91 -7.88 7.44
C LYS A 436 -7.39 -6.68 6.66
N SER A 437 -6.07 -6.58 6.55
CA SER A 437 -5.41 -5.61 5.67
C SER A 437 -4.95 -6.27 4.39
N HIS A 438 -4.95 -5.52 3.30
CA HIS A 438 -4.54 -6.00 1.99
C HIS A 438 -3.13 -5.47 1.68
N GLY A 439 -2.12 -6.32 1.87
CA GLY A 439 -0.77 -6.04 1.40
C GLY A 439 -0.67 -6.09 -0.14
N PRO A 440 0.51 -5.78 -0.71
CA PRO A 440 0.74 -5.96 -2.14
C PRO A 440 0.44 -7.43 -2.53
N SER A 441 -0.55 -7.63 -3.40
CA SER A 441 -0.94 -8.96 -3.85
C SER A 441 0.05 -9.46 -4.91
N PRO A 442 0.68 -10.63 -4.73
CA PRO A 442 1.59 -11.17 -5.74
C PRO A 442 0.85 -11.67 -6.99
N ARG A 443 -0.49 -11.68 -6.98
CA ARG A 443 -1.32 -12.11 -8.12
C ARG A 443 -0.95 -11.36 -9.39
N GLY A 444 -0.74 -10.05 -9.34
CA GLY A 444 -0.35 -9.25 -10.51
C GLY A 444 0.99 -9.69 -11.11
N LEU A 445 1.99 -9.96 -10.25
CA LEU A 445 3.29 -10.47 -10.67
C LEU A 445 3.15 -11.87 -11.28
N PHE A 446 2.40 -12.76 -10.63
CA PHE A 446 2.17 -14.12 -11.15
C PHE A 446 1.37 -14.12 -12.44
N THR A 447 0.38 -13.23 -12.60
CA THR A 447 -0.36 -13.10 -13.86
C THR A 447 0.52 -12.55 -14.98
N ALA A 448 1.38 -11.56 -14.69
CA ALA A 448 2.32 -11.04 -15.67
C ALA A 448 3.34 -12.10 -16.08
N LEU A 449 3.91 -12.83 -15.12
CA LEU A 449 4.84 -13.92 -15.37
C LEU A 449 4.18 -15.04 -16.18
N ALA A 450 2.93 -15.42 -15.85
CA ALA A 450 2.18 -16.42 -16.60
C ALA A 450 1.91 -15.97 -18.05
N LEU A 451 1.60 -14.70 -18.28
CA LEU A 451 1.42 -14.15 -19.63
C LEU A 451 2.73 -14.16 -20.42
N VAL A 452 3.86 -13.83 -19.79
CA VAL A 452 5.18 -13.89 -20.44
C VAL A 452 5.53 -15.34 -20.80
N ILE A 453 5.31 -16.28 -19.89
CA ILE A 453 5.55 -17.71 -20.16
C ILE A 453 4.65 -18.20 -21.29
N LEU A 454 3.37 -17.83 -21.30
CA LEU A 454 2.44 -18.17 -22.38
C LEU A 454 2.89 -17.58 -23.72
N LEU A 455 3.32 -16.32 -23.76
CA LEU A 455 3.84 -15.68 -24.97
C LEU A 455 5.09 -16.40 -25.49
N MET A 456 6.03 -16.75 -24.61
CA MET A 456 7.22 -17.52 -24.95
C MET A 456 6.87 -18.91 -25.49
N ALA A 457 5.85 -19.56 -24.92
CA ALA A 457 5.37 -20.85 -25.41
C ALA A 457 4.74 -20.73 -26.81
N ILE A 458 3.97 -19.67 -27.08
CA ILE A 458 3.39 -19.40 -28.41
C ILE A 458 4.50 -19.13 -29.43
N ILE A 459 5.49 -18.30 -29.08
CA ILE A 459 6.64 -18.00 -29.97
C ILE A 459 7.46 -19.27 -30.22
N GLY A 460 7.77 -20.03 -29.16
CA GLY A 460 8.51 -21.29 -29.26
C GLY A 460 7.78 -22.31 -30.13
N GLN A 461 6.48 -22.50 -29.91
CA GLN A 461 5.63 -23.36 -30.73
C GLN A 461 5.60 -22.87 -32.20
N GLY A 462 5.55 -21.56 -32.43
CA GLY A 462 5.64 -20.97 -33.76
C GLY A 462 6.96 -21.27 -34.45
N LEU A 463 8.09 -21.16 -33.74
CA LEU A 463 9.41 -21.49 -34.28
C LEU A 463 9.54 -22.99 -34.61
N ILE A 464 9.07 -23.87 -33.73
CA ILE A 464 9.03 -25.33 -33.96
C ILE A 464 8.20 -25.64 -35.21
N GLU A 465 7.04 -25.01 -35.36
CA GLU A 465 6.19 -25.16 -36.55
C GLU A 465 6.88 -24.64 -37.81
N VAL A 466 7.43 -23.43 -37.79
CA VAL A 466 8.13 -22.83 -38.94
C VAL A 466 9.34 -23.68 -39.37
N GLN A 467 10.05 -24.27 -38.42
CA GLN A 467 11.16 -25.19 -38.68
C GLN A 467 10.71 -26.61 -39.08
N GLY A 468 9.44 -26.97 -38.86
CA GLY A 468 8.91 -28.30 -39.20
C GLY A 468 9.29 -29.41 -38.24
N LEU A 469 9.70 -29.06 -37.02
CA LEU A 469 10.12 -30.02 -35.99
C LEU A 469 8.93 -30.57 -35.17
N GLY A 470 7.70 -30.12 -35.45
CA GLY A 470 6.52 -30.54 -34.69
C GLY A 470 5.20 -30.29 -35.42
N PRO A 471 4.08 -30.80 -34.86
CA PRO A 471 2.75 -30.65 -35.44
C PRO A 471 2.32 -29.17 -35.44
N SER A 472 1.49 -28.79 -36.42
CA SER A 472 0.95 -27.44 -36.50
C SER A 472 -0.25 -27.27 -35.57
N ILE A 473 -0.02 -26.57 -34.46
CA ILE A 473 -0.98 -26.29 -33.40
C ILE A 473 -1.50 -24.85 -33.52
N ILE A 474 -0.61 -23.87 -33.77
CA ILE A 474 -0.96 -22.45 -33.88
C ILE A 474 -1.04 -21.94 -35.32
N GLY A 475 -0.66 -22.76 -36.30
CA GLY A 475 -0.78 -22.42 -37.72
C GLY A 475 0.26 -21.42 -38.21
N ALA A 476 1.39 -21.27 -37.50
CA ALA A 476 2.38 -20.22 -37.78
C ALA A 476 2.92 -20.29 -39.22
N ARG A 477 3.04 -21.49 -39.78
CA ARG A 477 3.45 -21.73 -41.18
C ARG A 477 2.59 -21.01 -42.22
N ARG A 478 1.31 -20.73 -41.93
CA ARG A 478 0.37 -20.10 -42.89
C ARG A 478 0.54 -18.59 -43.00
N VAL A 479 1.20 -17.97 -42.02
CA VAL A 479 1.22 -16.51 -41.85
C VAL A 479 2.61 -15.95 -42.07
N VAL A 480 3.66 -16.75 -41.89
CA VAL A 480 5.05 -16.30 -42.09
C VAL A 480 5.47 -16.28 -43.57
N PRO A 481 6.41 -15.41 -43.97
CA PRO A 481 6.96 -15.41 -45.31
C PRO A 481 7.60 -16.76 -45.68
N ASN A 482 7.49 -17.14 -46.95
CA ASN A 482 8.08 -18.39 -47.46
C ASN A 482 9.60 -18.48 -47.24
N SER A 483 10.29 -17.35 -47.07
CA SER A 483 11.72 -17.30 -46.75
C SER A 483 12.07 -17.79 -45.34
N TRP A 484 11.10 -17.80 -44.41
CA TRP A 484 11.29 -18.22 -43.01
C TRP A 484 10.98 -19.70 -42.80
N LEU A 485 10.19 -20.30 -43.69
CA LEU A 485 9.91 -21.72 -43.66
C LEU A 485 11.20 -22.50 -43.91
N ALA A 486 11.51 -23.47 -43.06
CA ALA A 486 12.59 -24.39 -43.35
C ALA A 486 12.30 -25.06 -44.70
N LYS A 487 13.19 -24.88 -45.67
CA LYS A 487 13.17 -25.65 -46.91
C LYS A 487 13.37 -27.08 -46.48
N HIS A 488 12.31 -27.88 -46.52
CA HIS A 488 12.46 -29.32 -46.32
C HIS A 488 13.46 -29.80 -47.37
N ALA A 489 14.67 -30.19 -46.95
CA ALA A 489 15.29 -31.35 -47.55
C ALA A 489 14.26 -32.47 -47.32
N THR A 490 13.65 -32.94 -48.40
CA THR A 490 12.72 -34.06 -48.40
C THR A 490 13.28 -35.17 -47.52
N PRO A 491 12.58 -35.60 -46.46
CA PRO A 491 13.01 -36.76 -45.70
C PRO A 491 12.75 -37.99 -46.57
N SER A 492 13.75 -38.44 -47.34
CA SER A 492 13.83 -39.81 -47.85
C SER A 492 14.24 -40.76 -46.71
N GLY A 493 13.50 -40.69 -45.59
CA GLY A 493 13.83 -41.34 -44.34
C GLY A 493 12.59 -41.85 -43.64
N ALA A 494 11.74 -42.58 -44.37
CA ALA A 494 10.79 -43.47 -43.73
C ALA A 494 11.59 -44.66 -43.17
N ALA A 495 11.42 -44.92 -41.88
CA ALA A 495 12.02 -46.05 -41.18
C ALA A 495 11.97 -47.33 -42.04
N ALA A 496 13.15 -47.83 -42.43
CA ALA A 496 13.30 -49.05 -43.20
C ALA A 496 12.85 -50.26 -42.37
N GLY A 497 11.57 -50.58 -42.44
CA GLY A 497 11.07 -51.91 -42.14
C GLY A 497 11.66 -52.92 -43.11
N LYS A 498 11.81 -54.17 -42.66
CA LYS A 498 12.43 -55.35 -43.32
C LYS A 498 11.93 -55.73 -44.74
N HIS A 499 11.17 -54.87 -45.42
CA HIS A 499 10.49 -55.14 -46.70
C HIS A 499 10.69 -54.01 -47.75
N PHE A 500 11.72 -53.17 -47.62
CA PHE A 500 11.98 -52.02 -48.50
C PHE A 500 12.03 -52.36 -50.00
N LEU A 501 12.83 -53.36 -50.42
CA LEU A 501 12.93 -53.73 -51.84
C LEU A 501 11.62 -54.32 -52.38
N THR A 502 10.93 -55.14 -51.59
CA THR A 502 9.66 -55.76 -52.01
C THR A 502 8.51 -54.76 -52.11
N ASP A 503 8.38 -53.83 -51.16
CA ASP A 503 7.31 -52.84 -51.16
C ASP A 503 7.52 -51.78 -52.27
N TYR A 504 8.77 -51.43 -52.55
CA TYR A 504 9.09 -50.46 -53.61
C TYR A 504 8.92 -51.05 -55.01
N LEU A 505 9.32 -52.32 -55.23
CA LEU A 505 9.16 -53.02 -56.52
C LEU A 505 7.71 -53.38 -56.84
N VAL A 506 6.88 -53.63 -55.83
CA VAL A 506 5.43 -53.83 -56.02
C VAL A 506 4.75 -52.50 -56.38
N GLY A 507 5.16 -51.38 -55.78
CA GLY A 507 4.65 -50.05 -56.13
C GLY A 507 5.03 -49.57 -57.53
N THR A 508 6.24 -49.86 -57.99
CA THR A 508 6.75 -49.44 -59.32
C THR A 508 6.29 -50.34 -60.47
N LYS A 509 5.94 -51.62 -60.23
CA LYS A 509 5.31 -52.49 -61.24
C LYS A 509 3.95 -51.97 -61.75
N LEU A 510 3.27 -51.09 -61.00
CA LEU A 510 2.06 -50.42 -61.47
C LEU A 510 2.33 -49.23 -62.42
N ALA A 511 3.56 -48.72 -62.48
CA ALA A 511 3.92 -47.51 -63.23
C ALA A 511 4.68 -47.76 -64.55
N ASN A 512 5.06 -49.02 -64.84
CA ASN A 512 5.75 -49.41 -66.09
C ASN A 512 7.12 -48.75 -66.33
N ASP A 513 7.76 -48.22 -65.29
CA ASP A 513 9.08 -47.61 -65.37
C ASP A 513 10.20 -48.58 -65.00
N LYS A 514 11.35 -48.48 -65.69
CA LYS A 514 12.56 -49.27 -65.37
C LYS A 514 13.21 -48.68 -64.13
N VAL A 515 13.47 -49.51 -63.11
CA VAL A 515 14.06 -49.10 -61.82
C VAL A 515 15.55 -49.42 -61.80
N VAL A 516 16.38 -48.52 -61.28
CA VAL A 516 17.84 -48.69 -61.13
C VAL A 516 18.23 -48.62 -59.66
N VAL A 517 19.11 -49.52 -59.24
CA VAL A 517 19.80 -49.46 -57.94
C VAL A 517 21.15 -48.78 -58.13
N LEU A 518 21.39 -47.74 -57.34
CA LEU A 518 22.58 -46.89 -57.38
C LEU A 518 23.31 -46.92 -56.06
N ASP A 519 24.64 -46.94 -56.16
CA ASP A 519 25.54 -46.69 -55.05
C ASP A 519 25.71 -45.17 -54.90
N VAL A 520 25.57 -44.66 -53.69
CA VAL A 520 25.63 -43.20 -53.44
C VAL A 520 26.88 -42.80 -52.66
N ASP A 521 27.58 -43.74 -52.00
CA ASP A 521 28.86 -43.47 -51.34
C ASP A 521 29.58 -44.78 -50.95
N ASP A 522 30.89 -44.89 -51.21
CA ASP A 522 31.68 -46.05 -50.78
C ASP A 522 31.90 -46.09 -49.24
N ASP A 523 31.73 -44.96 -48.55
CA ASP A 523 31.96 -44.80 -47.11
C ASP A 523 30.67 -44.77 -46.27
N ALA A 524 29.53 -44.40 -46.87
CA ALA A 524 28.22 -44.42 -46.22
C ALA A 524 27.44 -45.62 -46.77
N GLN A 525 27.16 -46.60 -45.92
CA GLN A 525 26.49 -47.87 -46.27
C GLN A 525 25.01 -47.68 -46.71
N GLU A 526 24.76 -46.81 -47.67
CA GLU A 526 23.44 -46.37 -48.13
C GLU A 526 23.26 -46.69 -49.61
N VAL A 527 22.28 -47.55 -49.91
CA VAL A 527 21.93 -47.94 -51.29
C VAL A 527 20.67 -47.18 -51.68
N ARG A 528 20.68 -46.51 -52.84
CA ARG A 528 19.54 -45.74 -53.34
C ARG A 528 18.88 -46.44 -54.52
N VAL A 529 17.55 -46.36 -54.59
CA VAL A 529 16.76 -46.87 -55.71
C VAL A 529 16.11 -45.68 -56.40
N ASP A 530 16.30 -45.57 -57.72
CA ASP A 530 15.75 -44.49 -58.53
C ASP A 530 15.12 -45.02 -59.83
N THR A 531 14.40 -44.15 -60.55
CA THR A 531 13.85 -44.50 -61.88
C THR A 531 14.93 -44.28 -62.94
N HIS A 532 15.11 -45.20 -63.88
CA HIS A 532 16.22 -45.14 -64.82
C HIS A 532 16.18 -43.90 -65.72
N ASP A 533 17.08 -42.96 -65.47
CA ASP A 533 17.52 -41.92 -66.40
C ASP A 533 18.99 -42.15 -66.81
N GLU A 534 19.22 -42.50 -68.07
CA GLU A 534 20.55 -42.78 -68.63
C GLU A 534 21.50 -41.56 -68.56
N GLN A 535 20.96 -40.33 -68.61
CA GLN A 535 21.76 -39.11 -68.51
C GLN A 535 22.23 -38.82 -67.08
N LEU A 536 21.47 -39.26 -66.07
CA LEU A 536 21.76 -39.01 -64.65
C LEU A 536 22.53 -40.15 -63.98
N HIS A 537 22.35 -41.39 -64.44
CA HIS A 537 22.76 -42.60 -63.72
C HIS A 537 23.88 -43.40 -64.40
N GLY A 538 24.26 -43.09 -65.65
CA GLY A 538 25.26 -43.86 -66.40
C GLY A 538 24.72 -45.21 -66.91
N PRO A 539 25.58 -46.08 -67.48
CA PRO A 539 25.15 -47.38 -68.01
C PRO A 539 24.65 -48.28 -66.89
N ALA A 540 23.37 -48.68 -66.94
CA ALA A 540 22.77 -49.60 -65.99
C ALA A 540 22.38 -50.90 -66.71
N VAL A 541 22.72 -52.04 -66.13
CA VAL A 541 22.55 -53.37 -66.75
C VAL A 541 21.64 -54.25 -65.89
N GLU A 542 20.95 -55.19 -66.53
CA GLU A 542 20.15 -56.18 -65.81
C GLU A 542 21.03 -57.11 -64.97
N TRP A 543 20.48 -57.62 -63.87
CA TRP A 543 21.16 -58.56 -62.96
C TRP A 543 21.96 -59.66 -63.67
N ASN A 544 21.35 -60.31 -64.67
CA ASN A 544 21.96 -61.44 -65.40
C ASN A 544 23.10 -61.03 -66.36
N ALA A 545 23.21 -59.74 -66.68
CA ALA A 545 24.25 -59.19 -67.56
C ALA A 545 25.47 -58.68 -66.77
N LEU A 546 25.39 -58.63 -65.43
CA LEU A 546 26.52 -58.25 -64.57
C LEU A 546 27.55 -59.39 -64.47
N PRO A 547 28.86 -59.08 -64.41
CA PRO A 547 29.88 -60.05 -64.05
C PRO A 547 29.64 -60.67 -62.67
N ALA A 548 30.01 -61.94 -62.49
CA ALA A 548 29.81 -62.66 -61.21
C ALA A 548 30.43 -61.93 -60.00
N GLU A 549 31.60 -61.29 -60.20
CA GLU A 549 32.26 -60.50 -59.15
C GLU A 549 31.43 -59.27 -58.71
N GLN A 550 30.71 -58.64 -59.64
CA GLN A 550 29.81 -57.52 -59.33
C GLN A 550 28.49 -57.98 -58.71
N GLN A 551 27.97 -59.14 -59.11
CA GLN A 551 26.78 -59.74 -58.48
C GLN A 551 27.04 -60.06 -57.01
N ASP A 552 28.19 -60.64 -56.68
CA ASP A 552 28.55 -60.97 -55.30
C ASP A 552 28.83 -59.71 -54.46
N ALA A 553 29.46 -58.68 -55.04
CA ALA A 553 29.63 -57.38 -54.41
C ALA A 553 28.28 -56.70 -54.09
N TRP A 554 27.32 -56.75 -55.02
CA TRP A 554 25.97 -56.22 -54.80
C TRP A 554 25.19 -57.02 -53.75
N LYS A 555 25.30 -58.35 -53.71
CA LYS A 555 24.68 -59.19 -52.66
C LYS A 555 25.19 -58.83 -51.27
N GLU A 556 26.51 -58.71 -51.11
CA GLU A 556 27.13 -58.34 -49.83
C GLU A 556 26.74 -56.91 -49.42
N LYS A 557 26.76 -55.94 -50.35
CA LYS A 557 26.33 -54.56 -50.04
C LYS A 557 24.84 -54.49 -49.65
N LEU A 558 23.95 -55.16 -50.38
CA LEU A 558 22.51 -55.19 -50.05
C LEU A 558 22.21 -55.94 -48.75
N LYS A 559 22.98 -56.98 -48.43
CA LYS A 559 22.91 -57.70 -47.15
C LYS A 559 23.36 -56.83 -45.99
N ARG A 560 24.46 -56.09 -46.16
CA ARG A 560 25.02 -55.16 -45.17
C ARG A 560 24.11 -53.96 -44.90
N ALA A 561 23.48 -53.42 -45.95
CA ALA A 561 22.49 -52.35 -45.85
C ALA A 561 21.13 -52.82 -45.30
N GLY A 562 20.95 -54.12 -45.05
CA GLY A 562 19.72 -54.69 -44.50
C GLY A 562 18.55 -54.73 -45.50
N HIS A 563 18.82 -54.53 -46.79
CA HIS A 563 17.81 -54.51 -47.84
C HIS A 563 17.56 -55.89 -48.48
N TRP A 564 18.47 -56.86 -48.33
CA TRP A 564 18.35 -58.22 -48.86
C TRP A 564 18.88 -59.29 -47.88
N GLY A 565 18.38 -60.52 -47.97
CA GLY A 565 18.88 -61.67 -47.20
C GLY A 565 18.80 -62.98 -48.01
N GLU A 566 19.70 -63.93 -47.75
CA GLU A 566 19.88 -65.15 -48.55
C GLU A 566 18.59 -65.97 -48.73
N GLN A 567 17.68 -65.94 -47.74
CA GLN A 567 16.38 -66.60 -47.81
C GLN A 567 15.42 -66.03 -48.89
N MET A 568 15.70 -64.84 -49.46
CA MET A 568 14.85 -64.22 -50.49
C MET A 568 15.14 -64.72 -51.91
N GLY A 569 16.31 -65.33 -52.14
CA GLY A 569 16.76 -65.76 -53.46
C GLY A 569 17.05 -64.60 -54.44
N GLU A 570 17.55 -64.92 -55.64
CA GLU A 570 17.89 -63.92 -56.67
C GLU A 570 16.70 -63.52 -57.55
N ALA A 571 15.55 -64.20 -57.40
CA ALA A 571 14.34 -63.92 -58.18
C ALA A 571 13.80 -62.50 -57.97
N VAL A 572 14.14 -61.85 -56.85
CA VAL A 572 13.75 -60.47 -56.53
C VAL A 572 14.45 -59.43 -57.42
N PHE A 573 15.57 -59.78 -58.07
CA PHE A 573 16.34 -58.85 -58.92
C PHE A 573 15.86 -58.83 -60.37
N LYS A 574 14.88 -59.67 -60.72
CA LYS A 574 14.37 -59.77 -62.10
C LYS A 574 13.59 -58.51 -62.48
N GLY A 575 14.08 -57.77 -63.49
CA GLY A 575 13.49 -56.52 -63.98
C GLY A 575 14.03 -55.26 -63.31
N VAL A 576 15.09 -55.38 -62.50
CA VAL A 576 15.81 -54.27 -61.87
C VAL A 576 17.15 -54.08 -62.57
N LEU A 577 17.49 -52.83 -62.88
CA LEU A 577 18.78 -52.45 -63.42
C LEU A 577 19.75 -52.09 -62.28
N PHE A 578 21.03 -52.34 -62.48
CA PHE A 578 22.07 -52.02 -61.51
C PHE A 578 23.11 -51.12 -62.19
N GLY A 579 23.51 -50.05 -61.51
CA GLY A 579 24.64 -49.22 -61.95
C GLY A 579 25.97 -49.93 -61.73
N GLU A 580 26.98 -49.56 -62.51
CA GLU A 580 28.37 -50.01 -62.29
C GLU A 580 28.88 -49.50 -60.94
N ILE A 581 29.41 -50.41 -60.11
CA ILE A 581 30.04 -50.03 -58.84
C ILE A 581 31.37 -49.33 -59.16
N ALA A 582 31.41 -48.01 -59.01
CA ALA A 582 32.60 -47.19 -59.17
C ALA A 582 33.59 -47.41 -58.01
N GLY A 583 34.23 -48.58 -57.98
CA GLY A 583 35.17 -48.95 -56.91
C GLY A 583 35.68 -50.39 -56.96
N ALA A 584 35.04 -51.27 -57.74
CA ALA A 584 35.39 -52.70 -57.79
C ALA A 584 36.20 -53.13 -59.03
N VAL A 585 36.82 -52.20 -59.77
CA VAL A 585 37.87 -52.48 -60.75
C VAL A 585 39.02 -51.48 -60.57
N GLY A 586 39.63 -51.53 -59.38
CA GLY A 586 40.68 -50.57 -58.99
C GLY A 586 41.90 -51.16 -58.27
N ASN A 587 41.94 -52.46 -57.96
CA ASN A 587 43.04 -53.05 -57.18
C ASN A 587 43.40 -54.51 -57.59
N ALA A 588 43.54 -54.78 -58.88
CA ALA A 588 44.09 -56.06 -59.38
C ALA A 588 45.16 -55.92 -60.50
N VAL A 589 45.64 -54.71 -60.82
CA VAL A 589 46.70 -54.50 -61.86
C VAL A 589 47.84 -53.59 -61.37
N ARG A 590 48.15 -53.57 -60.06
CA ARG A 590 49.32 -52.84 -59.53
C ARG A 590 50.20 -53.65 -58.56
N GLN A 591 50.20 -54.97 -58.71
CA GLN A 591 51.28 -55.85 -58.27
C GLN A 591 51.54 -56.85 -59.39
N GLY A 592 52.44 -56.51 -60.30
CA GLY A 592 52.77 -57.35 -61.44
C GLY A 592 53.40 -56.61 -62.62
N LEU A 593 54.31 -55.67 -62.37
CA LEU A 593 55.52 -55.34 -63.16
C LEU A 593 56.29 -54.20 -62.50
#